data_AF-A0A183CYQ3-F1
#
_entry.id   AF-A0A183CYQ3-F1
#
_cell.length_a   1.000
_cell.length_b   1.000
_cell.length_c   1.000
_cell.angle_alpha   90.00
_cell.angle_beta   90.00
_cell.angle_gamma   90.00
#
_symmetry.space_group_name_H-M   'P 1'
#
loop_
_entity.id
_entity.type
_entity.pdbx_description
1 polymer ?
#
loop_
_entity_poly.entity_id
_entity_poly.type
_entity_poly.pdbx_seq_one_letter_code
_entity_poly.pdbx_strand_id
1 'polypeptide(L)'
;MLHYVSDDWYNSYEKYQQEHSMITDPQNSVHQTENSRIARTATFVKFFGVFFTFSGKVLIKKREFYRAVHFLEPIKDHSPRDRFMYYWARYLACERNRLELEADSLERRSDSDDSEFVELHTELCILGDEHPEYFDEFLLYLLEDAKEAFLQSVIANRAMWPAWEELIVLVESVNEAESDAYAQGFHWMFQFFRAAVLARFELHKNAVEQFERLSEAGFPNAPYIMNQGMRAELAHLAHSFFKTHRFCWETCCIVGTFFCSVFNMICVLSFSADDSDNLTQKRFMKFRN
;
A
#
# COMPACT_ATOMS: atom_id res chain seq x y z
N MET A 1 -17.76 -1.60 3.05
CA MET A 1 -17.99 -0.44 2.16
C MET A 1 -18.26 0.71 3.09
N LEU A 2 -17.19 1.24 3.67
CA LEU A 2 -17.25 2.32 4.63
C LEU A 2 -17.42 3.60 3.81
N HIS A 3 -18.59 4.21 3.89
CA HIS A 3 -18.80 5.55 3.32
C HIS A 3 -18.25 6.55 4.33
N TYR A 4 -16.95 6.85 4.23
CA TYR A 4 -16.34 7.95 4.96
C TYR A 4 -16.61 9.29 4.26
N VAL A 5 -16.93 10.29 5.07
CA VAL A 5 -17.03 11.73 4.75
C VAL A 5 -15.60 12.24 4.53
N SER A 6 -15.21 13.02 3.52
CA SER A 6 -15.84 13.63 2.35
C SER A 6 -14.74 13.94 1.34
N ASP A 7 -15.01 13.86 0.03
CA ASP A 7 -14.18 14.44 -1.05
C ASP A 7 -13.80 15.91 -0.79
N ASP A 8 -14.47 16.59 0.13
CA ASP A 8 -14.26 17.99 0.51
C ASP A 8 -12.86 18.30 1.07
N TRP A 9 -12.27 17.41 1.88
CA TRP A 9 -10.93 17.65 2.45
C TRP A 9 -9.86 17.69 1.36
N TYR A 10 -9.88 16.68 0.48
CA TYR A 10 -8.92 16.57 -0.61
C TYR A 10 -8.98 17.77 -1.54
N ASN A 11 -10.20 18.24 -1.85
CA ASN A 11 -10.41 19.46 -2.63
C ASN A 11 -9.84 20.73 -1.97
N SER A 12 -9.78 20.78 -0.63
CA SER A 12 -9.14 21.87 0.13
C SER A 12 -7.62 21.80 0.04
N TYR A 13 -7.06 20.61 0.25
CA TYR A 13 -5.63 20.34 0.15
C TYR A 13 -5.08 20.61 -1.28
N GLU A 14 -5.80 20.19 -2.31
CA GLU A 14 -5.38 20.40 -3.70
C GLU A 14 -5.35 21.90 -4.06
N LYS A 15 -6.33 22.69 -3.60
CA LYS A 15 -6.31 24.15 -3.77
C LYS A 15 -5.08 24.78 -3.12
N TYR A 16 -4.76 24.38 -1.89
CA TYR A 16 -3.55 24.84 -1.20
C TYR A 16 -2.27 24.51 -1.99
N GLN A 17 -2.15 23.29 -2.50
CA GLN A 17 -0.99 22.86 -3.30
C GLN A 17 -0.88 23.63 -4.63
N GLN A 18 -1.99 23.87 -5.31
CA GLN A 18 -2.03 24.66 -6.55
C GLN A 18 -1.64 26.12 -6.31
N GLU A 19 -2.11 26.73 -5.21
CA GLU A 19 -1.74 28.10 -4.81
C GLU A 19 -0.24 28.21 -4.48
N HIS A 20 0.32 27.24 -3.76
CA HIS A 20 1.75 27.21 -3.42
C HIS A 20 2.67 26.87 -4.61
N SER A 21 2.19 26.06 -5.56
CA SER A 21 2.93 25.73 -6.80
C SER A 21 3.07 26.93 -7.74
N MET A 22 2.17 27.92 -7.66
CA MET A 22 2.25 29.16 -8.44
C MET A 22 3.18 30.24 -7.82
N ILE A 23 3.65 30.05 -6.59
CA ILE A 23 4.44 31.05 -5.85
C ILE A 23 5.96 30.80 -5.91
N THR A 24 6.43 29.72 -6.54
CA THR A 24 7.86 29.39 -6.60
C THR A 24 8.60 30.05 -7.78
N ASP A 25 8.80 31.36 -7.67
CA ASP A 25 10.04 32.01 -8.13
C ASP A 25 10.93 32.24 -6.89
N PRO A 26 12.24 31.96 -6.95
CA PRO A 26 13.04 31.80 -5.75
C PRO A 26 13.56 33.14 -5.23
N GLN A 27 12.77 33.92 -4.48
CA GLN A 27 13.30 34.91 -3.51
C GLN A 27 12.37 35.18 -2.31
N ASN A 28 12.92 34.94 -1.11
CA ASN A 28 12.53 35.48 0.20
C ASN A 28 11.11 35.16 0.72
N SER A 29 10.95 34.64 1.95
CA SER A 29 11.31 35.41 3.14
C SER A 29 11.30 34.58 4.42
N VAL A 30 12.24 34.96 5.27
CA VAL A 30 12.39 34.66 6.68
C VAL A 30 11.17 35.15 7.47
N HIS A 31 10.60 34.30 8.33
CA HIS A 31 9.88 34.76 9.52
C HIS A 31 10.55 34.23 10.79
N GLN A 32 11.35 35.11 11.40
CA GLN A 32 11.81 35.04 12.78
C GLN A 32 10.66 35.51 13.68
N THR A 33 10.00 34.65 14.44
CA THR A 33 9.40 35.05 15.73
C THR A 33 9.12 33.85 16.66
N GLU A 34 10.13 33.18 17.24
CA GLU A 34 9.90 32.31 18.42
C GLU A 34 11.18 32.03 19.26
N ASN A 35 12.14 32.97 19.26
CA ASN A 35 13.52 32.69 19.67
C ASN A 35 13.86 32.77 21.18
N SER A 36 12.92 32.55 22.10
CA SER A 36 13.25 32.61 23.54
C SER A 36 12.81 31.42 24.40
N ARG A 37 11.95 30.52 23.90
CA ARG A 37 11.56 29.27 24.63
C ARG A 37 12.27 28.01 24.13
N ILE A 38 12.79 28.04 22.89
CA ILE A 38 13.36 26.90 22.16
C ILE A 38 14.77 26.50 22.66
N ALA A 39 15.51 27.40 23.32
CA ALA A 39 16.91 27.15 23.68
C ALA A 39 17.10 26.13 24.84
N ARG A 40 16.13 25.98 25.74
CA ARG A 40 16.21 25.03 26.87
C ARG A 40 15.65 23.65 26.54
N THR A 41 14.66 23.58 25.64
CA THR A 41 14.10 22.34 25.09
C THR A 41 14.99 21.72 24.02
N ALA A 42 15.76 22.52 23.26
CA ALA A 42 16.61 22.04 22.17
C ALA A 42 17.69 21.01 22.58
N THR A 43 18.17 21.03 23.84
CA THR A 43 19.22 20.09 24.30
C THR A 43 18.63 18.77 24.79
N PHE A 44 17.47 18.82 25.47
CA PHE A 44 16.72 17.64 25.90
C PHE A 44 16.15 16.90 24.68
N VAL A 45 15.56 17.64 23.75
CA VAL A 45 14.94 17.14 22.52
C VAL A 45 15.94 16.49 21.56
N LYS A 46 17.16 17.04 21.40
CA LYS A 46 18.12 16.48 20.44
C LYS A 46 18.74 15.16 20.89
N PHE A 47 19.02 15.00 22.19
CA PHE A 47 19.62 13.77 22.71
C PHE A 47 18.57 12.67 22.95
N PHE A 48 17.41 13.03 23.51
CA PHE A 48 16.33 12.07 23.73
C PHE A 48 15.51 11.79 22.47
N GLY A 49 15.37 12.74 21.54
CA GLY A 49 14.63 12.53 20.29
C GLY A 49 15.22 11.41 19.44
N VAL A 50 16.55 11.37 19.29
CA VAL A 50 17.23 10.26 18.59
C VAL A 50 16.98 8.91 19.29
N PHE A 51 16.97 8.91 20.63
CA PHE A 51 16.66 7.71 21.41
C PHE A 51 15.20 7.26 21.23
N PHE A 52 14.24 8.18 21.23
CA PHE A 52 12.82 7.89 21.04
C PHE A 52 12.53 7.40 19.62
N THR A 53 13.08 8.05 18.57
CA THR A 53 12.96 7.57 17.18
C THR A 53 13.59 6.19 17.01
N PHE A 54 14.76 5.94 17.62
CA PHE A 54 15.40 4.63 17.56
C PHE A 54 14.58 3.57 18.29
N SER A 55 14.10 3.89 19.50
CA SER A 55 13.29 2.99 20.31
C SER A 55 11.96 2.67 19.62
N GLY A 56 11.27 3.66 19.06
CA GLY A 56 10.05 3.48 18.28
C GLY A 56 10.26 2.53 17.11
N LYS A 57 11.33 2.71 16.31
CA LYS A 57 11.68 1.79 15.21
C LYS A 57 11.94 0.36 15.70
N VAL A 58 12.63 0.19 16.82
CA VAL A 58 12.89 -1.13 17.40
C VAL A 58 11.59 -1.79 17.87
N LEU A 59 10.66 -1.03 18.46
CA LEU A 59 9.36 -1.53 18.92
C LEU A 59 8.45 -1.92 17.75
N ILE A 60 8.41 -1.12 16.67
CA ILE A 60 7.69 -1.46 15.44
C ILE A 60 8.23 -2.77 14.86
N LYS A 61 9.56 -2.95 14.79
CA LYS A 61 10.17 -4.21 14.33
C LYS A 61 9.81 -5.41 15.22
N LYS A 62 9.62 -5.19 16.52
CA LYS A 62 9.15 -6.21 17.46
C LYS A 62 7.64 -6.42 17.45
N ARG A 63 6.90 -5.71 16.59
CA ARG A 63 5.43 -5.71 16.50
C ARG A 63 4.73 -5.24 17.77
N GLU A 64 5.39 -4.41 18.59
CA GLU A 64 4.81 -3.81 19.80
C GLU A 64 4.28 -2.40 19.48
N PHE A 65 3.20 -2.34 18.69
CA PHE A 65 2.74 -1.09 18.07
C PHE A 65 2.25 -0.05 19.08
N TYR A 66 1.31 -0.38 19.99
CA TYR A 66 0.83 0.57 21.00
C TYR A 66 1.95 1.14 21.89
N ARG A 67 2.97 0.33 22.20
CA ARG A 67 4.15 0.80 22.93
C ARG A 67 4.95 1.79 22.08
N ALA A 68 5.16 1.49 20.80
CA ALA A 68 5.82 2.40 19.89
C ALA A 68 5.07 3.74 19.78
N VAL A 69 3.74 3.72 19.67
CA VAL A 69 2.90 4.92 19.63
C VAL A 69 3.16 5.80 20.85
N HIS A 70 3.12 5.24 22.06
CA HIS A 70 3.37 5.99 23.30
C HIS A 70 4.75 6.66 23.34
N PHE A 71 5.78 6.00 22.79
CA PHE A 71 7.13 6.58 22.72
C PHE A 71 7.30 7.62 21.61
N LEU A 72 6.51 7.53 20.54
CA LEU A 72 6.57 8.40 19.38
C LEU A 72 5.66 9.64 19.49
N GLU A 73 4.59 9.55 20.29
CA GLU A 73 3.64 10.64 20.55
C GLU A 73 4.31 11.97 20.95
N PRO A 74 5.24 12.03 21.92
CA PRO A 74 5.86 13.30 22.30
C PRO A 74 6.82 13.86 21.24
N ILE A 75 7.24 13.03 20.27
CA ILE A 75 8.21 13.43 19.24
C ILE A 75 7.60 13.63 17.85
N LYS A 76 6.28 13.47 17.69
CA LYS A 76 5.62 13.47 16.37
C LYS A 76 5.84 14.76 15.57
N ASP A 77 5.96 15.91 16.23
CA ASP A 77 6.07 17.22 15.55
C ASP A 77 7.52 17.65 15.27
N HIS A 78 8.52 16.81 15.61
CA HIS A 78 9.93 17.18 15.48
C HIS A 78 10.50 17.00 14.07
N SER A 79 10.07 15.95 13.38
CA SER A 79 10.51 15.62 12.04
C SER A 79 9.35 15.00 11.28
N PRO A 80 9.22 15.27 9.97
CA PRO A 80 8.19 14.61 9.17
C PRO A 80 8.30 13.07 9.18
N ARG A 81 9.54 12.55 9.31
CA ARG A 81 9.77 11.11 9.50
C ARG A 81 9.20 10.59 10.81
N ASP A 82 9.33 11.35 11.91
CA ASP A 82 8.85 10.95 13.23
C ASP A 82 7.31 11.03 13.27
N ARG A 83 6.72 12.04 12.61
CA ARG A 83 5.29 12.15 12.34
C ARG A 83 4.76 10.92 11.60
N PHE A 84 5.38 10.58 10.47
CA PHE A 84 5.03 9.38 9.71
C PHE A 84 5.16 8.12 10.57
N MET A 85 6.25 7.95 11.32
CA MET A 85 6.44 6.79 12.18
C MET A 85 5.37 6.68 13.28
N TYR A 86 4.93 7.80 13.84
CA TYR A 86 3.84 7.84 14.82
C TYR A 86 2.52 7.37 14.21
N TYR A 87 2.09 8.00 13.11
CA TYR A 87 0.84 7.63 12.45
C TYR A 87 0.89 6.22 11.86
N TRP A 88 2.03 5.80 11.33
CA TRP A 88 2.25 4.44 10.84
C TRP A 88 2.20 3.41 11.96
N ALA A 89 2.79 3.69 13.13
CA ALA A 89 2.69 2.81 14.28
C ALA A 89 1.24 2.71 14.80
N ARG A 90 0.47 3.80 14.74
CA ARG A 90 -0.96 3.78 15.09
C ARG A 90 -1.77 2.98 14.10
N TYR A 91 -1.57 3.21 12.82
CA TYR A 91 -2.18 2.43 11.75
C TYR A 91 -1.93 0.92 11.94
N LEU A 92 -0.66 0.52 12.14
CA LEU A 92 -0.31 -0.88 12.39
C LEU A 92 -0.91 -1.44 13.68
N ALA A 93 -1.12 -0.61 14.71
CA ALA A 93 -1.80 -1.01 15.92
C ALA A 93 -3.28 -1.30 15.66
N CYS A 94 -3.96 -0.41 14.92
CA CYS A 94 -5.36 -0.55 14.51
C CYS A 94 -5.55 -1.82 13.66
N GLU A 95 -4.68 -2.02 12.67
CA GLU A 95 -4.77 -3.16 11.76
C GLU A 95 -4.51 -4.49 12.48
N ARG A 96 -3.55 -4.50 13.41
CA ARG A 96 -3.33 -5.68 14.26
C ARG A 96 -4.56 -5.97 15.13
N ASN A 97 -5.15 -4.96 15.76
CA ASN A 97 -6.35 -5.13 16.58
C ASN A 97 -7.52 -5.68 15.75
N ARG A 98 -7.74 -5.12 14.55
CA ARG A 98 -8.76 -5.60 13.60
C ARG A 98 -8.57 -7.08 13.25
N LEU A 99 -7.33 -7.49 12.94
CA LEU A 99 -7.01 -8.88 12.61
C LEU A 99 -7.16 -9.83 13.81
N GLU A 100 -6.80 -9.39 15.02
CA GLU A 100 -6.99 -10.15 16.26
C GLU A 100 -8.49 -10.37 16.55
N LEU A 101 -9.31 -9.32 16.40
CA LEU A 101 -10.76 -9.39 16.55
C LEU A 101 -11.40 -10.30 15.49
N GLU A 102 -10.96 -10.21 14.23
CA GLU A 102 -11.44 -11.07 13.14
C GLU A 102 -11.10 -12.55 13.41
N ALA A 103 -9.89 -12.84 13.91
CA ALA A 103 -9.45 -14.19 14.25
C ALA A 103 -10.21 -14.81 15.44
N ASP A 104 -10.56 -14.00 16.44
CA ASP A 104 -11.32 -14.45 17.61
C ASP A 104 -12.82 -14.61 17.32
N SER A 105 -13.32 -14.02 16.23
CA SER A 105 -14.72 -14.15 15.82
C SER A 105 -15.02 -15.53 15.21
N LEU A 106 -15.33 -16.52 16.06
CA LEU A 106 -15.68 -17.88 15.64
C LEU A 106 -17.05 -17.99 14.93
N GLU A 107 -17.90 -16.97 15.02
CA GLU A 107 -19.23 -16.96 14.40
C GLU A 107 -19.53 -15.62 13.72
N ARG A 108 -19.78 -15.67 12.40
CA ARG A 108 -20.46 -14.68 11.55
C ARG A 108 -20.17 -13.21 11.87
N ARG A 109 -19.24 -12.61 11.10
CA ARG A 109 -19.15 -11.16 10.78
C ARG A 109 -19.95 -10.29 11.77
N SER A 110 -19.46 -10.20 13.01
CA SER A 110 -19.83 -9.08 13.86
C SER A 110 -19.36 -7.83 13.13
N ASP A 111 -20.18 -6.78 13.09
CA ASP A 111 -19.78 -5.48 12.56
C ASP A 111 -18.39 -5.15 13.11
N SER A 112 -17.39 -5.05 12.21
CA SER A 112 -16.03 -4.73 12.59
C SER A 112 -16.07 -3.40 13.33
N ASP A 113 -15.59 -3.39 14.57
CA ASP A 113 -15.47 -2.14 15.34
C ASP A 113 -14.31 -1.35 14.75
N ASP A 114 -14.59 -0.63 13.66
CA ASP A 114 -13.62 0.19 12.94
C ASP A 114 -13.37 1.54 13.65
N SER A 115 -13.79 1.68 14.92
CA SER A 115 -13.69 2.93 15.69
C SER A 115 -12.28 3.50 15.74
N GLU A 116 -11.26 2.69 16.01
CA GLU A 116 -9.86 3.15 16.05
C GLU A 116 -9.38 3.70 14.70
N PHE A 117 -9.84 3.11 13.59
CA PHE A 117 -9.53 3.60 12.23
C PHE A 117 -10.27 4.90 11.92
N VAL A 118 -11.54 5.01 12.31
CA VAL A 118 -12.33 6.26 12.18
C VAL A 118 -11.64 7.40 12.92
N GLU A 119 -11.17 7.15 14.14
CA GLU A 119 -10.47 8.14 14.96
C GLU A 119 -9.14 8.58 14.32
N LEU A 120 -8.35 7.63 13.84
CA LEU A 120 -7.09 7.91 13.14
C LEU A 120 -7.32 8.75 11.88
N HIS A 121 -8.29 8.35 11.05
CA HIS A 121 -8.63 9.06 9.82
C HIS A 121 -9.12 10.49 10.11
N THR A 122 -10.02 10.64 11.09
CA THR A 122 -10.54 11.95 11.50
C THR A 122 -9.43 12.87 11.97
N GLU A 123 -8.49 12.36 12.77
CA GLU A 123 -7.32 13.13 13.22
C GLU A 123 -6.44 13.58 12.05
N LEU A 124 -6.23 12.71 11.04
CA LEU A 124 -5.46 13.06 9.84
C LEU A 124 -6.17 14.14 9.01
N CYS A 125 -7.49 14.04 8.81
CA CYS A 125 -8.24 15.09 8.11
C CYS A 125 -8.13 16.44 8.81
N ILE A 126 -8.32 16.48 10.14
CA ILE A 126 -8.16 17.71 10.94
C ILE A 126 -6.75 18.26 10.79
N LEU A 127 -5.73 17.40 10.86
CA LEU A 127 -4.34 17.81 10.67
C LEU A 127 -4.12 18.44 9.29
N GLY A 128 -4.76 17.89 8.26
CA GLY A 128 -4.63 18.39 6.89
C GLY A 128 -5.34 19.71 6.65
N ASP A 129 -6.44 19.96 7.36
CA ASP A 129 -7.14 21.25 7.34
C ASP A 129 -6.38 22.33 8.12
N GLU A 130 -5.80 21.99 9.28
CA GLU A 130 -5.11 22.94 10.14
C GLU A 130 -3.66 23.22 9.70
N HIS A 131 -2.95 22.18 9.26
CA HIS A 131 -1.53 22.22 8.91
C HIS A 131 -1.24 21.45 7.61
N PRO A 132 -1.63 21.99 6.43
CA PRO A 132 -1.32 21.38 5.14
C PRO A 132 0.18 21.13 4.92
N GLU A 133 1.05 21.94 5.52
CA GLU A 133 2.50 21.82 5.46
C GLU A 133 3.05 20.56 6.13
N TYR A 134 2.23 19.84 6.91
CA TYR A 134 2.64 18.63 7.61
C TYR A 134 2.44 17.34 6.79
N PHE A 135 1.75 17.44 5.66
CA PHE A 135 1.48 16.32 4.77
C PHE A 135 2.63 16.09 3.78
N ASP A 136 3.48 15.13 4.13
CA ASP A 136 4.50 14.58 3.25
C ASP A 136 3.90 13.50 2.31
N GLU A 137 4.68 13.06 1.32
CA GLU A 137 4.29 12.03 0.36
C GLU A 137 3.87 10.72 1.05
N PHE A 138 4.50 10.42 2.18
CA PHE A 138 4.24 9.23 2.98
C PHE A 138 3.00 9.35 3.87
N LEU A 139 2.63 10.56 4.30
CA LEU A 139 1.46 10.74 5.14
C LEU A 139 0.18 10.69 4.29
N LEU A 140 0.24 11.18 3.05
CA LEU A 140 -0.82 11.02 2.06
C LEU A 140 -1.17 9.56 1.80
N TYR A 141 -0.18 8.65 1.87
CA TYR A 141 -0.42 7.21 1.72
C TYR A 141 -1.25 6.61 2.88
N LEU A 142 -1.26 7.21 4.06
CA LEU A 142 -2.04 6.71 5.20
C LEU A 142 -3.53 7.11 5.16
N LEU A 143 -3.92 8.03 4.28
CA LEU A 143 -5.32 8.34 4.04
C LEU A 143 -5.92 7.23 3.16
N GLU A 144 -6.28 6.12 3.81
CA GLU A 144 -6.93 5.00 3.15
C GLU A 144 -8.23 5.44 2.46
N ASP A 145 -8.54 4.80 1.33
CA ASP A 145 -9.71 5.02 0.48
C ASP A 145 -9.73 6.27 -0.42
N ALA A 146 -8.66 7.08 -0.46
CA ALA A 146 -8.57 8.21 -1.39
C ALA A 146 -7.62 7.92 -2.57
N LYS A 147 -8.20 7.52 -3.71
CA LYS A 147 -7.49 7.37 -4.99
C LYS A 147 -6.68 8.62 -5.33
N GLU A 148 -7.26 9.77 -5.06
CA GLU A 148 -6.68 11.07 -5.29
C GLU A 148 -5.49 11.33 -4.35
N ALA A 149 -5.55 10.90 -3.08
CA ALA A 149 -4.43 11.01 -2.15
C ALA A 149 -3.23 10.15 -2.58
N PHE A 150 -3.49 8.92 -3.06
CA PHE A 150 -2.44 8.06 -3.62
C PHE A 150 -1.83 8.64 -4.88
N LEU A 151 -2.65 9.25 -5.75
CA LEU A 151 -2.15 9.93 -6.94
C LEU A 151 -1.21 11.09 -6.56
N GLN A 152 -1.56 11.90 -5.57
CA GLN A 152 -0.68 12.97 -5.08
C GLN A 152 0.61 12.43 -4.45
N SER A 153 0.52 11.34 -3.66
CA SER A 153 1.69 10.65 -3.11
C SER A 153 2.65 10.20 -4.22
N VAL A 154 2.11 9.64 -5.31
CA VAL A 154 2.89 9.20 -6.47
C VAL A 154 3.47 10.37 -7.26
N ILE A 155 2.71 11.46 -7.46
CA ILE A 155 3.20 12.65 -8.16
C ILE A 155 4.38 13.26 -7.39
N ALA A 156 4.27 13.33 -6.08
CA ALA A 156 5.33 13.84 -5.22
C ALA A 156 6.54 12.88 -5.16
N ASN A 157 6.31 11.56 -5.06
CA ASN A 157 7.36 10.55 -5.13
C ASN A 157 6.98 9.34 -6.01
N ARG A 158 7.40 9.39 -7.28
CA ARG A 158 7.10 8.33 -8.26
C ARG A 158 7.77 6.98 -7.97
N ALA A 159 8.73 6.94 -7.05
CA ALA A 159 9.37 5.69 -6.62
C ALA A 159 8.60 4.98 -5.49
N MET A 160 7.50 5.54 -5.01
CA MET A 160 6.64 4.96 -3.97
C MET A 160 5.81 3.79 -4.50
N TRP A 161 6.41 2.60 -4.61
CA TRP A 161 5.70 1.42 -5.10
C TRP A 161 4.41 1.07 -4.34
N PRO A 162 4.33 1.15 -3.00
CA PRO A 162 3.09 0.84 -2.28
C PRO A 162 1.89 1.69 -2.73
N ALA A 163 2.10 2.97 -3.03
CA ALA A 163 1.03 3.83 -3.54
C ALA A 163 0.58 3.41 -4.96
N TRP A 164 1.51 2.99 -5.83
CA TRP A 164 1.16 2.41 -7.13
C TRP A 164 0.38 1.10 -7.00
N GLU A 165 0.70 0.27 -6.00
CA GLU A 165 0.02 -1.00 -5.73
C GLU A 165 -1.44 -0.80 -5.34
N GLU A 166 -1.72 0.15 -4.43
CA GLU A 166 -3.10 0.52 -4.08
C GLU A 166 -3.86 1.12 -5.28
N LEU A 167 -3.20 1.98 -6.08
CA LEU A 167 -3.80 2.53 -7.30
C LEU A 167 -4.22 1.45 -8.30
N ILE A 168 -3.46 0.36 -8.43
CA ILE A 168 -3.86 -0.76 -9.32
C ILE A 168 -5.23 -1.31 -8.89
N VAL A 169 -5.51 -1.33 -7.59
CA VAL A 169 -6.78 -1.82 -7.05
C VAL A 169 -7.93 -0.83 -7.23
N LEU A 170 -7.64 0.47 -7.27
CA LEU A 170 -8.62 1.55 -7.34
C LEU A 170 -8.95 2.03 -8.76
N VAL A 171 -8.10 1.72 -9.75
CA VAL A 171 -8.40 2.06 -11.15
C VAL A 171 -9.63 1.30 -11.65
N GLU A 172 -10.54 2.02 -12.29
CA GLU A 172 -11.81 1.48 -12.81
C GLU A 172 -11.70 1.01 -14.26
N SER A 173 -10.79 1.59 -15.03
CA SER A 173 -10.62 1.22 -16.45
C SER A 173 -9.17 1.31 -16.93
N VAL A 174 -8.85 0.56 -17.97
CA VAL A 174 -7.50 0.60 -18.60
C VAL A 174 -7.24 1.96 -19.24
N ASN A 175 -8.24 2.61 -19.83
CA ASN A 175 -8.10 3.93 -20.44
C ASN A 175 -7.74 5.00 -19.42
N GLU A 176 -8.29 4.90 -18.21
CA GLU A 176 -7.93 5.78 -17.10
C GLU A 176 -6.46 5.61 -16.70
N ALA A 177 -5.97 4.38 -16.57
CA ALA A 177 -4.56 4.13 -16.22
C ALA A 177 -3.57 4.66 -17.27
N GLU A 178 -3.98 4.78 -18.53
CA GLU A 178 -3.17 5.34 -19.62
C GLU A 178 -3.31 6.87 -19.72
N SER A 179 -4.12 7.50 -18.86
CA SER A 179 -4.26 8.96 -18.86
C SER A 179 -2.95 9.65 -18.47
N ASP A 180 -2.82 10.90 -18.91
CA ASP A 180 -1.63 11.72 -18.66
C ASP A 180 -1.34 11.91 -17.16
N ALA A 181 -2.36 11.80 -16.29
CA ALA A 181 -2.20 11.88 -14.83
C ALA A 181 -1.20 10.84 -14.29
N TYR A 182 -1.25 9.60 -14.80
CA TYR A 182 -0.35 8.52 -14.40
C TYR A 182 0.90 8.46 -15.29
N ALA A 183 0.73 8.71 -16.60
CA ALA A 183 1.77 8.52 -17.61
C ALA A 183 2.78 9.69 -17.70
N GLN A 184 2.56 10.80 -16.99
CA GLN A 184 3.39 11.99 -17.10
C GLN A 184 4.89 11.68 -16.90
N GLY A 185 5.69 11.98 -17.93
CA GLY A 185 7.14 11.80 -17.91
C GLY A 185 7.63 10.36 -18.15
N PHE A 186 6.74 9.41 -18.49
CA PHE A 186 7.07 8.00 -18.78
C PHE A 186 8.03 7.39 -17.76
N HIS A 187 7.79 7.65 -16.48
CA HIS A 187 8.63 7.14 -15.40
C HIS A 187 8.69 5.60 -15.45
N TRP A 188 9.85 5.01 -15.16
CA TRP A 188 10.03 3.56 -15.28
C TRP A 188 9.03 2.77 -14.41
N MET A 189 8.64 3.30 -13.24
CA MET A 189 7.65 2.69 -12.35
C MET A 189 6.25 2.61 -12.99
N PHE A 190 5.89 3.58 -13.84
CA PHE A 190 4.61 3.56 -14.56
C PHE A 190 4.50 2.34 -15.47
N GLN A 191 5.61 1.84 -16.03
CA GLN A 191 5.60 0.64 -16.86
C GLN A 191 5.21 -0.61 -16.05
N PHE A 192 5.65 -0.71 -14.79
CA PHE A 192 5.25 -1.78 -13.87
C PHE A 192 3.77 -1.66 -13.50
N PHE A 193 3.34 -0.45 -13.15
CA PHE A 193 1.94 -0.14 -12.88
C PHE A 193 1.03 -0.54 -14.06
N ARG A 194 1.38 -0.09 -15.27
CA ARG A 194 0.67 -0.41 -16.50
C ARG A 194 0.53 -1.90 -16.74
N ALA A 195 1.63 -2.67 -16.62
CA ALA A 195 1.60 -4.11 -16.79
C ALA A 195 0.69 -4.80 -15.77
N ALA A 196 0.71 -4.35 -14.52
CA ALA A 196 -0.13 -4.87 -13.45
C ALA A 196 -1.62 -4.53 -13.64
N VAL A 197 -1.94 -3.30 -14.08
CA VAL A 197 -3.31 -2.91 -14.44
C VAL A 197 -3.84 -3.77 -15.59
N LEU A 198 -3.05 -3.95 -16.66
CA LEU A 198 -3.42 -4.82 -17.78
C LEU A 198 -3.69 -6.27 -17.33
N ALA A 199 -2.89 -6.79 -16.40
CA ALA A 199 -3.08 -8.12 -15.83
C ALA A 199 -4.38 -8.20 -15.00
N ARG A 200 -4.70 -7.18 -14.20
CA ARG A 200 -5.93 -7.09 -13.40
C ARG A 200 -7.19 -7.05 -14.27
N PHE A 201 -7.17 -6.32 -15.38
CA PHE A 201 -8.29 -6.24 -16.34
C PHE A 201 -8.36 -7.43 -17.32
N GLU A 202 -7.68 -8.54 -17.02
CA GLU A 202 -7.68 -9.77 -17.82
C GLU A 202 -7.16 -9.61 -19.26
N LEU A 203 -6.44 -8.51 -19.56
CA LEU A 203 -5.78 -8.28 -20.84
C LEU A 203 -4.42 -8.99 -20.87
N HIS A 204 -4.43 -10.30 -20.59
CA HIS A 204 -3.24 -11.11 -20.33
C HIS A 204 -2.20 -11.06 -21.45
N LYS A 205 -2.62 -11.04 -22.72
CA LYS A 205 -1.69 -10.94 -23.86
C LYS A 205 -0.90 -9.62 -23.82
N ASN A 206 -1.58 -8.50 -23.58
CA ASN A 206 -0.95 -7.18 -23.50
C ASN A 206 -0.04 -7.09 -22.27
N ALA A 207 -0.47 -7.67 -21.14
CA ALA A 207 0.32 -7.72 -19.92
C ALA A 207 1.64 -8.49 -20.12
N VAL A 208 1.60 -9.66 -20.76
CA VAL A 208 2.80 -10.44 -21.10
C VAL A 208 3.75 -9.62 -21.96
N GLU A 209 3.25 -8.99 -23.03
CA GLU A 209 4.06 -8.14 -23.90
C GLU A 209 4.72 -6.97 -23.13
N GLN A 210 4.02 -6.34 -22.18
CA GLN A 210 4.62 -5.31 -21.34
C GLN A 210 5.68 -5.86 -20.38
N PHE A 211 5.47 -7.04 -19.78
CA PHE A 211 6.48 -7.67 -18.92
C PHE A 211 7.72 -8.12 -19.70
N GLU A 212 7.56 -8.60 -20.93
CA GLU A 212 8.68 -8.92 -21.84
C GLU A 212 9.49 -7.65 -22.16
N ARG A 213 8.82 -6.56 -22.53
CA ARG A 213 9.47 -5.25 -22.76
C ARG A 213 10.24 -4.76 -21.54
N LEU A 214 9.67 -4.92 -20.33
CA LEU A 214 10.34 -4.58 -19.08
C LEU A 214 11.58 -5.45 -18.81
N SER A 215 11.50 -6.74 -19.11
CA SER A 215 12.62 -7.68 -19.01
C SER A 215 13.76 -7.28 -19.96
N GLU A 216 13.43 -6.98 -21.21
CA GLU A 216 14.38 -6.54 -22.24
C GLU A 216 15.01 -5.17 -21.93
N ALA A 217 14.26 -4.28 -21.28
CA ALA A 217 14.70 -2.92 -20.94
C ALA A 217 15.79 -2.84 -19.84
N GLY A 218 16.15 -3.96 -19.21
CA GLY A 218 17.23 -4.01 -18.21
C GLY A 218 16.87 -4.65 -16.88
N PHE A 219 15.69 -5.29 -16.78
CA PHE A 219 15.30 -6.08 -15.61
C PHE A 219 15.20 -7.59 -15.88
N PRO A 220 16.21 -8.22 -16.54
CA PRO A 220 16.17 -9.65 -16.77
C PRO A 220 16.21 -10.38 -15.42
N ASN A 221 15.34 -11.38 -15.26
CA ASN A 221 15.22 -12.19 -14.05
C ASN A 221 14.81 -11.45 -12.77
N ALA A 222 14.21 -10.25 -12.86
CA ALA A 222 13.66 -9.61 -11.68
C ALA A 222 12.50 -10.46 -11.10
N PRO A 223 12.55 -10.91 -9.84
CA PRO A 223 11.56 -11.84 -9.30
C PRO A 223 10.11 -11.36 -9.43
N TYR A 224 9.88 -10.05 -9.28
CA TYR A 224 8.55 -9.47 -9.47
C TYR A 224 8.04 -9.67 -10.92
N ILE A 225 8.84 -9.29 -11.91
CA ILE A 225 8.50 -9.42 -13.35
C ILE A 225 8.32 -10.89 -13.72
N MET A 226 9.21 -11.77 -13.26
CA MET A 226 9.09 -13.20 -13.55
C MET A 226 7.79 -13.76 -12.98
N ASN A 227 7.48 -13.51 -11.70
CA ASN A 227 6.28 -14.05 -11.08
C ASN A 227 5.00 -13.51 -11.71
N GLN A 228 4.91 -12.18 -11.93
CA GLN A 228 3.72 -11.58 -12.51
C GLN A 228 3.58 -11.88 -14.01
N GLY A 229 4.70 -11.89 -14.74
CA GLY A 229 4.75 -12.27 -16.15
C GLY A 229 4.33 -13.72 -16.38
N MET A 230 4.88 -14.67 -15.60
CA MET A 230 4.48 -16.08 -15.67
C MET A 230 3.00 -16.28 -15.32
N ARG A 231 2.46 -15.54 -14.35
CA ARG A 231 1.02 -15.57 -14.03
C ARG A 231 0.17 -15.11 -15.21
N ALA A 232 0.55 -14.00 -15.86
CA ALA A 232 -0.15 -13.49 -17.04
C ALA A 232 -0.04 -14.47 -18.23
N GLU A 233 1.12 -15.07 -18.45
CA GLU A 233 1.34 -16.07 -19.50
C GLU A 233 0.50 -17.32 -19.27
N LEU A 234 0.48 -17.84 -18.05
CA LEU A 234 -0.35 -18.99 -17.67
C LEU A 234 -1.85 -18.69 -17.86
N ALA A 235 -2.30 -17.49 -17.51
CA ALA A 235 -3.67 -17.04 -17.73
C ALA A 235 -4.03 -17.00 -19.22
N HIS A 236 -3.15 -16.41 -20.04
CA HIS A 236 -3.31 -16.35 -21.49
C HIS A 236 -3.38 -17.77 -22.10
N LEU A 237 -2.49 -18.66 -21.67
CA LEU A 237 -2.46 -20.05 -22.13
C LEU A 237 -3.74 -20.80 -21.74
N ALA A 238 -4.17 -20.69 -20.48
CA ALA A 238 -5.38 -21.32 -19.98
C ALA A 238 -6.62 -20.88 -20.78
N HIS A 239 -6.75 -19.59 -21.08
CA HIS A 239 -7.86 -19.07 -21.88
C HIS A 239 -7.83 -19.54 -23.33
N SER A 240 -6.63 -19.59 -23.94
CA SER A 240 -6.44 -20.08 -25.31
C SER A 240 -6.81 -21.56 -25.42
N PHE A 241 -6.32 -22.39 -24.50
CA PHE A 241 -6.62 -23.84 -24.46
C PHE A 241 -8.08 -24.13 -24.14
N PHE A 242 -8.72 -23.35 -23.27
CA PHE A 242 -10.14 -23.49 -22.99
C PHE A 242 -11.01 -23.24 -24.23
N LYS A 243 -10.62 -22.29 -25.09
CA LYS A 243 -11.32 -21.98 -26.34
C LYS A 243 -11.12 -23.06 -27.41
N THR A 244 -9.93 -23.66 -27.50
CA THR A 244 -9.61 -24.65 -28.54
C THR A 244 -9.96 -26.08 -28.16
N HIS A 245 -9.70 -26.49 -26.91
CA HIS A 245 -9.79 -27.88 -26.44
C HIS A 245 -10.54 -27.99 -25.10
N ARG A 246 -11.84 -27.67 -25.13
CA ARG A 246 -12.70 -27.52 -23.93
C ARG A 246 -12.88 -28.79 -23.07
N PHE A 247 -12.63 -29.98 -23.61
CA PHE A 247 -12.96 -31.26 -22.94
C PHE A 247 -11.78 -32.23 -22.81
N CYS A 248 -10.55 -31.71 -22.87
CA CYS A 248 -9.34 -32.49 -22.71
C CYS A 248 -8.85 -32.43 -21.25
N TRP A 249 -8.29 -33.52 -20.74
CA TRP A 249 -7.81 -33.58 -19.36
C TRP A 249 -6.60 -32.65 -19.17
N GLU A 250 -5.83 -32.40 -20.23
CA GLU A 250 -4.72 -31.44 -20.28
C GLU A 250 -5.22 -30.01 -19.97
N THR A 251 -6.34 -29.59 -20.57
CA THR A 251 -6.96 -28.30 -20.32
C THR A 251 -7.40 -28.17 -18.85
N CYS A 252 -7.93 -29.24 -18.26
CA CYS A 252 -8.27 -29.29 -16.84
C CYS A 252 -7.02 -29.08 -15.95
N CYS A 253 -5.89 -29.70 -16.28
CA CYS A 253 -4.63 -29.51 -15.55
C CYS A 253 -4.08 -28.07 -15.67
N ILE A 254 -4.13 -27.47 -16.86
CA ILE A 254 -3.65 -26.10 -17.10
C ILE A 254 -4.51 -25.10 -16.32
N VAL A 255 -5.84 -25.20 -16.46
CA VAL A 255 -6.80 -24.33 -15.74
C VAL A 255 -6.72 -24.55 -14.23
N GLY A 256 -6.59 -25.80 -13.78
CA GLY A 256 -6.40 -26.14 -12.38
C GLY A 256 -5.12 -25.53 -11.80
N THR A 257 -4.01 -25.57 -12.53
CA THR A 257 -2.73 -24.96 -12.11
C THR A 257 -2.86 -23.44 -12.00
N PHE A 258 -3.55 -22.81 -12.95
CA PHE A 258 -3.84 -21.37 -12.89
C PHE A 258 -4.63 -21.00 -11.63
N PHE A 259 -5.79 -21.61 -11.39
CA PHE A 259 -6.59 -21.29 -10.20
C PHE A 259 -5.89 -21.70 -8.89
N CYS A 260 -5.15 -22.81 -8.86
CA CYS A 260 -4.33 -23.17 -7.70
C CYS A 260 -3.20 -22.19 -7.44
N SER A 261 -2.60 -21.57 -8.47
CA SER A 261 -1.58 -20.53 -8.28
C SER A 261 -2.16 -19.22 -7.72
N VAL A 262 -3.41 -18.91 -8.04
CA VAL A 262 -4.17 -17.79 -7.47
C VAL A 262 -4.52 -18.08 -5.99
N PHE A 263 -4.97 -19.30 -5.68
CA PHE A 263 -5.29 -19.72 -4.30
C PHE A 263 -4.06 -20.04 -3.43
N ASN A 264 -2.92 -20.41 -4.01
CA ASN A 264 -1.70 -20.70 -3.24
C ASN A 264 -1.10 -19.46 -2.58
N MET A 265 -1.49 -18.24 -2.96
CA MET A 265 -1.11 -17.06 -2.17
C MET A 265 -1.84 -17.01 -0.81
N ILE A 266 -2.98 -17.69 -0.68
CA ILE A 266 -3.70 -17.88 0.61
C ILE A 266 -3.14 -19.10 1.37
N CYS A 267 -2.76 -20.20 0.68
CA CYS A 267 -2.30 -21.42 1.36
C CYS A 267 -0.79 -21.47 1.68
N VAL A 268 0.08 -20.76 0.97
CA VAL A 268 1.53 -20.79 1.23
C VAL A 268 1.90 -20.05 2.52
N LEU A 269 1.06 -19.13 3.01
CA LEU A 269 1.21 -18.55 4.36
C LEU A 269 0.81 -19.52 5.48
N SER A 270 -0.04 -20.51 5.20
CA SER A 270 -0.41 -21.53 6.19
C SER A 270 0.57 -22.70 6.29
N PHE A 271 1.50 -22.86 5.33
CA PHE A 271 2.38 -24.05 5.27
C PHE A 271 3.82 -23.80 5.73
N SER A 272 4.19 -22.56 6.09
CA SER A 272 5.53 -22.25 6.61
C SER A 272 5.60 -22.16 8.14
N ALA A 273 4.53 -22.53 8.86
CA ALA A 273 4.42 -22.35 10.31
C ALA A 273 4.37 -23.63 11.16
N ASP A 274 4.42 -24.84 10.59
CA ASP A 274 4.43 -26.07 11.39
C ASP A 274 5.40 -27.10 10.83
N ASP A 275 6.68 -26.88 11.11
CA ASP A 275 7.75 -27.87 10.94
C ASP A 275 7.95 -28.62 12.28
N SER A 276 6.87 -29.18 12.81
CA SER A 276 6.89 -30.24 13.84
C SER A 276 5.48 -30.79 14.07
N ASP A 277 5.01 -31.69 13.20
CA ASP A 277 4.40 -32.94 13.67
C ASP A 277 3.94 -33.83 12.50
N ASN A 278 4.56 -35.00 12.44
CA ASN A 278 4.18 -36.11 11.58
C ASN A 278 2.79 -36.62 11.95
N LEU A 279 1.70 -36.17 11.29
CA LEU A 279 0.47 -37.00 11.19
C LEU A 279 -0.55 -36.61 10.09
N THR A 280 -0.37 -35.52 9.34
CA THR A 280 -1.41 -34.98 8.44
C THR A 280 -1.34 -35.45 6.98
N GLN A 281 -0.53 -36.45 6.66
CA GLN A 281 -0.37 -36.99 5.30
C GLN A 281 -1.52 -37.89 4.79
N LYS A 282 -2.69 -37.94 5.46
CA LYS A 282 -3.75 -38.94 5.14
C LYS A 282 -5.14 -38.41 4.78
N ARG A 283 -5.31 -37.15 4.40
CA ARG A 283 -6.61 -36.64 3.91
C ARG A 283 -6.52 -35.84 2.62
N PHE A 284 -6.06 -36.50 1.56
CA PHE A 284 -6.35 -36.10 0.18
C PHE A 284 -6.66 -37.34 -0.65
N MET A 285 -7.87 -37.89 -0.48
CA MET A 285 -8.55 -38.75 -1.46
C MET A 285 -9.96 -39.09 -0.96
N LYS A 286 -10.93 -38.22 -1.25
CA LYS A 286 -12.33 -38.63 -1.45
C LYS A 286 -13.15 -37.52 -2.11
N PHE A 287 -13.01 -37.41 -3.43
CA PHE A 287 -14.06 -36.90 -4.30
C PHE A 287 -14.43 -38.03 -5.27
N ARG A 288 -15.48 -38.79 -4.95
CA ARG A 288 -16.38 -39.47 -5.92
C ARG A 288 -17.52 -40.21 -5.22
N ASN A 289 -18.69 -39.58 -5.19
CA ASN A 289 -19.98 -40.09 -5.67
C ASN A 289 -21.08 -39.11 -5.26
#